data_AF-A0A0D0ILX9-F1
#
_entry.id   AF-A0A0D0ILX9-F1
#
_cell.length_a   1.000
_cell.length_b   1.000
_cell.length_c   1.000
_cell.angle_alpha   90.00
_cell.angle_beta   90.00
_cell.angle_gamma   90.00
#
_symmetry.space_group_name_H-M   'P 1'
#
loop_
_entity.id
_entity.type
_entity.pdbx_description
1 polymer ?
#
loop_
_entity_poly.entity_id
_entity_poly.type
_entity_poly.pdbx_seq_one_letter_code
_entity_poly.pdbx_strand_id
1 'polypeptide(L)'
;MTQHLPLVTTINGEPVDRDRVLAWELGRQQRVLRLLGSPATSAELSDVDALRTRLFDLKRSIGAAALQQRIAPRIRLSNAGIAVATKLSAGRRIASTIRVQSPTGSAEEFAEWMNAESAEPDSDAMLAACPDHFFIGEDELGRQQVIETTGGSPLPTEFFIDYSDISSLTTQASPDFPRQIAGVARTAAGQPIGGVRHQFRNLPGGGFESWNTVEFPSLVGKRMAGAHRWHLACEFGNWIEFQQFGR
;
A
#
# COMPACT_ATOMS: atom_id res chain seq x y z
N MET A 1 17.81 7.39 -2.60
CA MET A 1 18.25 7.84 -3.94
C MET A 1 18.62 9.31 -3.84
N THR A 2 18.91 9.98 -4.95
CA THR A 2 18.81 11.45 -5.04
C THR A 2 17.99 11.87 -6.26
N GLN A 3 17.46 10.89 -7.02
CA GLN A 3 16.68 11.14 -8.22
C GLN A 3 15.41 10.30 -8.19
N HIS A 4 14.26 10.98 -8.21
CA HIS A 4 12.94 10.40 -8.28
C HIS A 4 12.36 10.58 -9.69
N LEU A 5 11.50 9.66 -10.12
CA LEU A 5 10.77 9.83 -11.37
C LEU A 5 9.79 11.00 -11.22
N PRO A 6 9.53 11.79 -12.27
CA PRO A 6 8.55 12.88 -12.21
C PRO A 6 7.12 12.32 -12.32
N LEU A 7 6.75 11.47 -11.36
CA LEU A 7 5.43 10.86 -11.27
C LEU A 7 4.39 11.93 -10.92
N VAL A 8 3.20 11.80 -11.51
CA VAL A 8 2.05 12.62 -11.16
C VAL A 8 0.96 11.72 -10.60
N THR A 9 0.52 12.00 -9.37
CA THR A 9 -0.57 11.28 -8.74
C THR A 9 -1.82 12.15 -8.69
N THR A 10 -2.94 11.64 -9.18
CA THR A 10 -4.25 12.28 -8.96
C THR A 10 -4.85 11.80 -7.65
N ILE A 11 -4.98 12.69 -6.67
CA ILE A 11 -5.63 12.44 -5.37
C ILE A 11 -6.89 13.29 -5.28
N ASN A 12 -8.05 12.64 -5.18
CA ASN A 12 -9.35 13.34 -5.07
C ASN A 12 -9.62 14.31 -6.25
N GLY A 13 -9.19 13.94 -7.46
CA GLY A 13 -9.34 14.76 -8.66
C GLY A 13 -8.26 15.82 -8.85
N GLU A 14 -7.41 16.05 -7.85
CA GLU A 14 -6.33 17.04 -7.91
C GLU A 14 -5.00 16.37 -8.26
N PRO A 15 -4.22 16.93 -9.20
CA PRO A 15 -2.86 16.47 -9.45
C PRO A 15 -1.94 16.83 -8.27
N VAL A 16 -1.11 15.88 -7.88
CA VAL A 16 -0.11 15.96 -6.82
C VAL A 16 1.20 15.46 -7.40
N ASP A 17 2.21 16.32 -7.37
CA ASP A 17 3.57 15.99 -7.78
C ASP A 17 4.23 14.98 -6.83
N ARG A 18 5.33 14.38 -7.29
CA ARG A 18 6.12 13.41 -6.53
C ARG A 18 6.68 14.00 -5.24
N ASP A 19 7.13 15.26 -5.24
CA ASP A 19 7.74 15.92 -4.08
C ASP A 19 6.77 16.01 -2.89
N ARG A 20 5.49 16.30 -3.15
CA ARG A 20 4.45 16.31 -2.11
C ARG A 20 4.19 14.93 -1.53
N VAL A 21 4.27 13.88 -2.33
CA VAL A 21 4.15 12.49 -1.85
C VAL A 21 5.36 12.12 -0.98
N LEU A 22 6.56 12.50 -1.41
CA LEU A 22 7.79 12.27 -0.64
C LEU A 22 7.80 13.05 0.69
N ALA A 23 7.30 14.28 0.72
CA ALA A 23 7.13 15.03 1.95
C ALA A 23 6.12 14.36 2.91
N TRP A 24 5.05 13.77 2.38
CA TRP A 24 4.13 12.96 3.18
C TRP A 24 4.82 11.70 3.73
N GLU A 25 5.59 11.01 2.88
CA GLU A 25 6.34 9.81 3.26
C GLU A 25 7.30 10.11 4.41
N LEU A 26 8.09 11.19 4.29
CA LEU A 26 9.02 11.65 5.31
C LEU A 26 8.34 11.82 6.68
N GLY A 27 7.15 12.42 6.70
CA GLY A 27 6.35 12.56 7.93
C GLY A 27 5.88 11.21 8.51
N ARG A 28 5.61 10.21 7.66
CA ARG A 28 5.26 8.85 8.08
C ARG A 28 6.46 8.08 8.60
N GLN A 29 7.62 8.15 7.92
CA GLN A 29 8.87 7.52 8.37
C GLN A 29 9.19 7.90 9.81
N GLN A 30 9.12 9.18 10.15
CA GLN A 30 9.35 9.68 11.52
C GLN A 30 8.36 9.11 12.56
N ARG A 31 7.11 8.84 12.17
CA ARG A 31 6.11 8.24 13.07
C ARG A 31 6.42 6.77 13.30
N VAL A 32 6.76 6.03 12.26
CA VAL A 32 7.06 4.60 12.35
C VAL A 32 8.38 4.37 13.08
N LEU A 33 9.41 5.18 12.80
CA LEU A 33 10.68 5.17 13.55
C LEU A 33 10.47 5.37 15.05
N ARG A 34 9.62 6.33 15.45
CA ARG A 34 9.21 6.51 16.86
C ARG A 34 8.46 5.30 17.41
N LEU A 35 7.52 4.73 16.66
CA LEU A 35 6.79 3.52 17.05
C LEU A 35 7.74 2.34 17.31
N LEU A 36 8.82 2.22 16.54
CA LEU A 36 9.82 1.17 16.65
C LEU A 36 10.92 1.47 17.67
N GLY A 37 10.83 2.60 18.40
CA GLY A 37 11.79 2.97 19.44
C GLY A 37 13.11 3.53 18.91
N SER A 38 13.17 3.96 17.65
CA SER A 38 14.36 4.54 17.01
C SER A 38 13.99 5.87 16.35
N PRO A 39 13.67 6.94 17.11
CA PRO A 39 13.28 8.22 16.54
C PRO A 39 14.34 8.81 15.60
N ALA A 40 13.90 9.54 14.58
CA ALA A 40 14.79 10.29 13.70
C ALA A 40 15.48 11.45 14.45
N THR A 41 16.77 11.66 14.18
CA THR A 41 17.51 12.84 14.64
C THR A 41 17.22 14.03 13.72
N SER A 42 17.43 15.25 14.21
CA SER A 42 17.16 16.47 13.44
C SER A 42 17.93 16.54 12.11
N ALA A 43 19.13 15.96 12.04
CA ALA A 43 19.95 15.94 10.82
C ALA A 43 19.35 15.04 9.72
N GLU A 44 18.53 14.06 10.09
CA GLU A 44 17.92 13.12 9.14
C GLU A 44 16.55 13.60 8.62
N LEU A 45 15.98 14.66 9.22
CA LEU A 45 14.59 15.09 8.94
C LEU A 45 14.40 15.76 7.58
N SER A 46 15.44 15.95 6.78
CA SER A 46 15.36 16.58 5.45
C SER A 46 15.55 15.60 4.30
N ASP A 47 15.91 14.34 4.57
CA ASP A 47 16.27 13.37 3.55
C ASP A 47 15.35 12.14 3.64
N VAL A 48 14.32 12.15 2.79
CA VAL A 48 13.32 11.06 2.70
C VAL A 48 13.95 9.73 2.31
N ASP A 49 15.01 9.77 1.52
CA ASP A 49 15.68 8.60 0.99
C ASP A 49 16.56 7.95 2.05
N ALA A 50 17.35 8.75 2.77
CA ALA A 50 18.14 8.29 3.90
C ALA A 50 17.24 7.68 4.99
N LEU A 51 16.10 8.32 5.30
CA LEU A 51 15.14 7.78 6.26
C LEU A 51 14.43 6.52 5.75
N ARG A 52 14.19 6.36 4.44
CA ARG A 52 13.64 5.13 3.87
C ARG A 52 14.61 3.97 4.08
N THR A 53 15.87 4.15 3.70
CA THR A 53 16.93 3.14 3.90
C THR A 53 17.07 2.78 5.37
N ARG A 54 17.18 3.78 6.26
CA ARG A 54 17.29 3.52 7.70
C ARG A 54 16.08 2.76 8.26
N LEU A 55 14.86 3.15 7.88
CA LEU A 55 13.66 2.49 8.38
C LEU A 55 13.58 1.04 7.87
N PHE A 56 13.91 0.82 6.60
CA PHE A 56 14.01 -0.50 6.01
C PHE A 56 15.04 -1.37 6.76
N ASP A 57 16.27 -0.88 6.94
CA ASP A 57 17.35 -1.59 7.65
C ASP A 57 16.93 -1.91 9.09
N LEU A 58 16.28 -0.98 9.78
CA LEU A 58 15.74 -1.22 11.11
C LEU A 58 14.71 -2.35 11.11
N LYS A 59 13.72 -2.31 10.20
CA LYS A 59 12.70 -3.37 10.08
C LYS A 59 13.35 -4.73 9.79
N ARG A 60 14.32 -4.77 8.87
CA ARG A 60 15.09 -5.98 8.54
C ARG A 60 15.90 -6.51 9.73
N SER A 61 16.58 -5.63 10.48
CA SER A 61 17.34 -6.01 11.67
C SER A 61 16.46 -6.56 12.81
N ILE A 62 15.22 -6.06 12.92
CA ILE A 62 14.23 -6.60 13.86
C ILE A 62 13.76 -7.97 13.37
N GLY A 63 13.55 -8.11 12.06
CA GLY A 63 13.05 -9.31 11.41
C GLY A 63 11.52 -9.39 11.45
N ALA A 64 10.92 -10.02 10.43
CA ALA A 64 9.47 -10.07 10.24
C ALA A 64 8.73 -10.61 11.48
N ALA A 65 9.13 -11.77 12.00
CA ALA A 65 8.47 -12.40 13.14
C ALA A 65 8.47 -11.51 14.40
N ALA A 66 9.62 -10.90 14.74
CA ALA A 66 9.70 -10.02 15.90
C ALA A 66 8.94 -8.70 15.68
N LEU A 67 8.92 -8.18 14.45
CA LEU A 67 8.16 -6.99 14.09
C LEU A 67 6.67 -7.23 14.28
N GLN A 68 6.15 -8.35 13.76
CA GLN A 68 4.77 -8.80 13.95
C GLN A 68 4.41 -8.97 15.43
N GLN A 69 5.28 -9.61 16.23
CA GLN A 69 5.07 -9.76 17.67
C GLN A 69 4.95 -8.41 18.40
N ARG A 70 5.78 -7.41 18.04
CA ARG A 70 5.74 -6.06 18.64
C ARG A 70 4.43 -5.33 18.38
N ILE A 71 3.76 -5.60 17.26
CA ILE A 71 2.52 -4.92 16.86
C ILE A 71 1.26 -5.79 17.05
N ALA A 72 1.40 -7.08 17.40
CA ALA A 72 0.28 -8.01 17.57
C ALA A 72 -0.84 -7.52 18.51
N PRO A 73 -0.58 -6.84 19.64
CA PRO A 73 -1.67 -6.27 20.45
C PRO A 73 -2.50 -5.21 19.70
N ARG A 74 -1.85 -4.42 18.84
CA ARG A 74 -2.52 -3.39 18.02
C ARG A 74 -3.34 -4.01 16.89
N ILE A 75 -2.79 -5.05 16.25
CA ILE A 75 -3.49 -5.84 15.22
C ILE A 75 -4.75 -6.48 15.80
N ARG A 76 -4.69 -7.07 17.00
CA ARG A 76 -5.87 -7.65 17.65
C ARG A 76 -6.99 -6.61 17.86
N LEU A 77 -6.62 -5.40 18.27
CA LEU A 77 -7.58 -4.30 18.44
C LEU A 77 -8.16 -3.82 17.11
N SER A 78 -7.33 -3.67 16.07
CA SER A 78 -7.81 -3.26 14.75
C SER A 78 -8.70 -4.31 14.10
N ASN A 79 -8.38 -5.60 14.26
CA ASN A 79 -9.15 -6.71 13.70
C ASN A 79 -10.55 -6.81 14.33
N ALA A 80 -10.66 -6.56 15.64
CA ALA A 80 -11.96 -6.43 16.30
C ALA A 80 -12.76 -5.24 15.73
N GLY A 81 -12.11 -4.09 15.57
CA GLY A 81 -12.73 -2.88 15.03
C GLY A 81 -13.25 -3.06 13.59
N ILE A 82 -12.44 -3.63 12.71
CA ILE A 82 -12.81 -3.83 11.30
C ILE A 82 -13.92 -4.88 11.16
N ALA A 83 -13.95 -5.92 12.00
CA ALA A 83 -15.04 -6.91 11.99
C ALA A 83 -16.39 -6.26 12.37
N VAL A 84 -16.41 -5.42 13.40
CA VAL A 84 -17.60 -4.65 13.79
C VAL A 84 -18.01 -3.68 12.68
N ALA A 85 -17.06 -2.90 12.14
CA ALA A 85 -17.33 -1.96 11.05
C ALA A 85 -17.87 -2.67 9.79
N THR A 86 -17.35 -3.86 9.47
CA THR A 86 -17.82 -4.70 8.36
C THR A 86 -19.25 -5.14 8.56
N LYS A 87 -19.57 -5.73 9.72
CA LYS A 87 -20.93 -6.18 10.04
C LYS A 87 -21.94 -5.04 9.97
N LEU A 88 -21.61 -3.90 10.59
CA LEU A 88 -22.48 -2.73 10.65
C LEU A 88 -22.56 -1.97 9.31
N SER A 89 -21.60 -2.16 8.40
CA SER A 89 -21.66 -1.59 7.05
C SER A 89 -22.70 -2.28 6.17
N ALA A 90 -23.18 -3.48 6.53
CA ALA A 90 -24.22 -4.22 5.80
C ALA A 90 -23.93 -4.31 4.29
N GLY A 91 -22.69 -4.63 3.92
CA GLY A 91 -22.23 -4.73 2.54
C GLY A 91 -21.87 -3.40 1.85
N ARG A 92 -22.21 -2.24 2.45
CA ARG A 92 -21.83 -0.93 1.88
C ARG A 92 -20.32 -0.72 1.92
N ARG A 93 -19.75 -0.28 0.81
CA ARG A 93 -18.32 0.01 0.65
C ARG A 93 -18.03 1.51 0.54
N ILE A 94 -16.81 1.88 0.86
CA ILE A 94 -16.21 3.16 0.51
C ILE A 94 -14.87 2.91 -0.19
N ALA A 95 -14.64 3.60 -1.31
CA ALA A 95 -13.42 3.46 -2.09
C ALA A 95 -12.39 4.55 -1.74
N SER A 96 -11.14 4.12 -1.58
CA SER A 96 -9.96 4.97 -1.64
C SER A 96 -9.30 4.77 -3.00
N THR A 97 -9.29 5.81 -3.83
CA THR A 97 -8.85 5.73 -5.22
C THR A 97 -7.83 6.81 -5.53
N ILE A 98 -6.78 6.43 -6.24
CA ILE A 98 -5.82 7.34 -6.87
C ILE A 98 -5.53 6.90 -8.31
N ARG A 99 -4.90 7.78 -9.08
CA ARG A 99 -4.22 7.42 -10.31
C ARG A 99 -2.77 7.87 -10.25
N VAL A 100 -1.82 7.05 -10.69
CA VAL A 100 -0.40 7.43 -10.79
C VAL A 100 0.02 7.31 -12.24
N GLN A 101 0.54 8.39 -12.81
CA GLN A 101 1.11 8.41 -14.15
C GLN A 101 2.63 8.35 -14.05
N SER A 102 3.22 7.38 -14.74
CA SER A 102 4.65 7.25 -14.94
C SER A 102 5.01 7.65 -16.38
N PRO A 103 6.02 8.51 -16.60
CA PRO A 103 6.46 8.89 -17.95
C PRO A 103 7.23 7.77 -18.66
N THR A 104 7.59 6.71 -17.94
CA THR A 104 8.49 5.63 -18.36
C THR A 104 7.95 4.27 -17.91
N GLY A 105 8.50 3.19 -18.48
CA GLY A 105 8.02 1.82 -18.27
C GLY A 105 6.73 1.49 -19.01
N SER A 106 6.23 0.27 -18.84
CA SER A 106 4.96 -0.20 -19.38
C SER A 106 4.05 -0.79 -18.31
N ALA A 107 2.74 -0.78 -18.58
CA ALA A 107 1.72 -1.36 -17.72
C ALA A 107 1.91 -2.88 -17.53
N GLU A 108 2.30 -3.58 -18.60
CA GLU A 108 2.62 -5.00 -18.60
C GLU A 108 3.77 -5.32 -17.64
N GLU A 109 4.93 -4.70 -17.85
CA GLU A 109 6.13 -4.99 -17.06
C GLU A 109 5.92 -4.63 -15.58
N PHE A 110 5.21 -3.53 -15.29
CA PHE A 110 4.90 -3.15 -13.92
C PHE A 110 3.94 -4.14 -13.25
N ALA A 111 2.89 -4.59 -13.94
CA ALA A 111 1.95 -5.56 -13.40
C ALA A 111 2.59 -6.93 -13.18
N GLU A 112 3.46 -7.37 -14.09
CA GLU A 112 4.22 -8.62 -13.96
C GLU A 112 5.19 -8.55 -12.78
N TRP A 113 5.97 -7.47 -12.67
CA TRP A 113 6.85 -7.23 -11.53
C TRP A 113 6.09 -7.18 -10.21
N MET A 114 4.97 -6.47 -10.14
CA MET A 114 4.16 -6.37 -8.93
C MET A 114 3.63 -7.72 -8.46
N ASN A 115 3.19 -8.58 -9.39
CA ASN A 115 2.76 -9.93 -9.05
C ASN A 115 3.93 -10.79 -8.54
N ALA A 116 5.11 -10.69 -9.15
CA ALA A 116 6.30 -11.42 -8.72
C ALA A 116 6.72 -11.00 -7.29
N GLU A 117 6.85 -9.71 -7.04
CA GLU A 117 7.17 -9.17 -5.70
C GLU A 117 6.09 -9.46 -4.66
N SER A 118 4.83 -9.60 -5.07
CA SER A 118 3.73 -9.93 -4.16
C SER A 118 3.73 -11.41 -3.75
N ALA A 119 4.31 -12.28 -4.58
CA ALA A 119 4.43 -13.71 -4.35
C ALA A 119 5.72 -14.08 -3.57
N GLU A 120 6.69 -13.17 -3.50
CA GLU A 120 7.85 -13.30 -2.63
C GLU A 120 7.40 -13.42 -1.16
N PRO A 121 7.89 -14.40 -0.38
CA PRO A 121 7.49 -14.56 1.02
C PRO A 121 7.85 -13.37 1.93
N ASP A 122 8.85 -12.58 1.55
CA ASP A 122 9.35 -11.46 2.35
C ASP A 122 10.04 -10.39 1.47
N SER A 123 9.33 -9.85 0.47
CA SER A 123 9.89 -8.90 -0.51
C SER A 123 10.44 -7.61 0.11
N ASP A 124 11.67 -7.26 -0.26
CA ASP A 124 12.32 -5.99 0.09
C ASP A 124 11.59 -4.79 -0.49
N ALA A 125 11.23 -4.83 -1.77
CA ALA A 125 10.52 -3.75 -2.45
C ALA A 125 9.15 -3.49 -1.81
N MET A 126 8.43 -4.57 -1.47
CA MET A 126 7.15 -4.46 -0.77
C MET A 126 7.32 -3.86 0.62
N LEU A 127 8.32 -4.27 1.39
CA LEU A 127 8.58 -3.73 2.73
C LEU A 127 9.02 -2.26 2.72
N ALA A 128 9.83 -1.87 1.74
CA ALA A 128 10.45 -0.55 1.66
C ALA A 128 9.54 0.52 1.02
N ALA A 129 8.55 0.13 0.20
CA ALA A 129 7.74 1.06 -0.57
C ALA A 129 6.84 1.98 0.25
N CYS A 130 6.49 1.62 1.49
CA CYS A 130 5.77 2.51 2.38
C CYS A 130 6.29 2.37 3.81
N PRO A 131 6.47 3.48 4.54
CA PRO A 131 6.88 3.43 5.94
C PRO A 131 5.92 2.57 6.79
N ASP A 132 4.66 2.53 6.38
CA ASP A 132 3.58 1.86 7.09
C ASP A 132 3.52 0.35 6.90
N HIS A 133 4.30 -0.24 5.97
CA HIS A 133 4.36 -1.68 5.77
C HIS A 133 5.21 -2.36 6.84
N PHE A 134 4.68 -3.41 7.48
CA PHE A 134 5.41 -4.24 8.44
C PHE A 134 5.68 -5.64 7.89
N PHE A 135 4.82 -6.13 7.00
CA PHE A 135 5.00 -7.39 6.28
C PHE A 135 4.08 -7.40 5.06
N ILE A 136 4.60 -7.85 3.92
CA ILE A 136 3.84 -8.17 2.73
C ILE A 136 4.50 -9.40 2.12
N GLY A 137 3.74 -10.46 1.92
CA GLY A 137 4.23 -11.69 1.29
C GLY A 137 3.13 -12.73 1.15
N GLU A 138 3.43 -13.81 0.45
CA GLU A 138 2.50 -14.91 0.25
C GLU A 138 2.38 -15.79 1.52
N ASP A 139 1.15 -16.17 1.87
CA ASP A 139 0.87 -17.14 2.93
C ASP A 139 0.83 -18.59 2.41
N GLU A 140 0.72 -19.56 3.32
CA GLU A 140 0.69 -20.99 2.97
C GLU A 140 -0.52 -21.40 2.09
N LEU A 141 -1.51 -20.52 1.92
CA LEU A 141 -2.71 -20.75 1.11
C LEU A 141 -2.64 -20.01 -0.24
N GLY A 142 -1.51 -19.40 -0.59
CA GLY A 142 -1.33 -18.65 -1.84
C GLY A 142 -2.04 -17.29 -1.84
N ARG A 143 -2.35 -16.73 -0.67
CA ARG A 143 -2.93 -15.39 -0.52
C ARG A 143 -1.83 -14.42 -0.13
N GLN A 144 -1.95 -13.17 -0.53
CA GLN A 144 -1.02 -12.15 -0.04
C GLN A 144 -1.42 -11.72 1.38
N GLN A 145 -0.60 -12.05 2.37
CA GLN A 145 -0.71 -11.51 3.72
C GLN A 145 -0.09 -10.10 3.74
N VAL A 146 -0.85 -9.15 4.29
CA VAL A 146 -0.43 -7.77 4.44
C VAL A 146 -0.60 -7.35 5.89
N ILE A 147 0.47 -6.80 6.47
CA ILE A 147 0.45 -6.17 7.78
C ILE A 147 0.97 -4.75 7.62
N GLU A 148 0.09 -3.78 7.81
CA GLU A 148 0.39 -2.38 7.55
C GLU A 148 -0.42 -1.44 8.45
N THR A 149 0.05 -0.20 8.62
CA THR A 149 -0.84 0.89 9.07
C THR A 149 -1.51 1.54 7.88
N THR A 150 -2.70 1.08 7.52
CA THR A 150 -3.44 1.57 6.34
C THR A 150 -3.74 3.07 6.44
N GLY A 151 -2.89 3.89 5.78
CA GLY A 151 -2.79 5.36 5.55
C GLY A 151 -3.46 6.43 6.43
N GLY A 152 -4.40 6.09 7.29
CA GLY A 152 -5.11 6.93 8.24
C GLY A 152 -5.65 6.18 9.45
N SER A 153 -5.48 4.85 9.49
CA SER A 153 -5.74 4.03 10.67
C SER A 153 -4.81 4.44 11.82
N PRO A 154 -5.30 4.50 13.09
CA PRO A 154 -4.45 4.69 14.25
C PRO A 154 -3.61 3.45 14.59
N LEU A 155 -3.94 2.29 14.02
CA LEU A 155 -3.36 1.00 14.37
C LEU A 155 -2.99 0.19 13.12
N PRO A 156 -1.90 -0.59 13.14
CA PRO A 156 -1.64 -1.57 12.11
C PRO A 156 -2.73 -2.63 12.07
N THR A 157 -3.09 -3.06 10.88
CA THR A 157 -4.05 -4.12 10.55
C THR A 157 -3.34 -5.28 9.88
N GLU A 158 -3.94 -6.46 9.99
CA GLU A 158 -3.55 -7.65 9.24
C GLU A 158 -4.72 -8.11 8.39
N PHE A 159 -4.46 -8.37 7.12
CA PHE A 159 -5.44 -8.92 6.18
C PHE A 159 -4.77 -9.76 5.11
N PHE A 160 -5.59 -10.53 4.40
CA PHE A 160 -5.17 -11.47 3.38
C PHE A 160 -5.93 -11.16 2.09
N ILE A 161 -5.23 -10.91 0.99
CA ILE A 161 -5.83 -10.68 -0.32
C ILE A 161 -5.86 -12.01 -1.08
N ASP A 162 -7.07 -12.45 -1.41
CA ASP A 162 -7.30 -13.59 -2.29
C ASP A 162 -7.53 -13.07 -3.71
N TYR A 163 -6.51 -13.21 -4.56
CA TYR A 163 -6.55 -12.78 -5.97
C TYR A 163 -7.37 -13.72 -6.87
N SER A 164 -7.79 -14.89 -6.37
CA SER A 164 -8.70 -15.79 -7.08
C SER A 164 -10.17 -15.41 -6.87
N ASP A 165 -10.46 -14.55 -5.89
CA ASP A 165 -11.80 -14.11 -5.53
C ASP A 165 -12.01 -12.62 -5.80
N ILE A 166 -12.98 -12.31 -6.66
CA ILE A 166 -13.44 -10.94 -6.93
C ILE A 166 -14.93 -10.73 -6.59
N SER A 167 -15.56 -11.73 -5.96
CA SER A 167 -17.02 -11.84 -5.81
C SER A 167 -17.66 -10.71 -5.00
N SER A 168 -16.90 -10.09 -4.09
CA SER A 168 -17.40 -9.03 -3.20
C SER A 168 -16.88 -7.63 -3.53
N LEU A 169 -16.14 -7.48 -4.63
CA LEU A 169 -15.70 -6.18 -5.13
C LEU A 169 -16.88 -5.42 -5.73
N THR A 170 -16.99 -4.14 -5.39
CA THR A 170 -18.03 -3.23 -5.91
C THR A 170 -17.52 -2.34 -7.04
N THR A 171 -16.21 -2.12 -7.09
CA THR A 171 -15.50 -1.38 -8.14
C THR A 171 -15.44 -2.26 -9.39
N GLN A 172 -15.92 -1.71 -10.50
CA GLN A 172 -15.91 -2.39 -11.79
C GLN A 172 -14.55 -2.30 -12.48
N ALA A 173 -14.21 -3.33 -13.24
CA ALA A 173 -13.10 -3.26 -14.19
C ALA A 173 -13.43 -2.25 -15.30
N SER A 174 -12.45 -1.44 -15.69
CA SER A 174 -12.57 -0.51 -16.81
C SER A 174 -12.00 -1.17 -18.08
N PRO A 175 -12.72 -1.14 -19.21
CA PRO A 175 -12.18 -1.65 -20.48
C PRO A 175 -10.97 -0.83 -20.99
N ASP A 176 -10.79 0.40 -20.50
CA ASP A 176 -9.66 1.26 -20.87
C ASP A 176 -8.35 0.88 -20.15
N PHE A 177 -8.43 -0.02 -19.16
CA PHE A 177 -7.29 -0.52 -18.40
C PHE A 177 -7.19 -2.04 -18.56
N PRO A 178 -6.51 -2.52 -19.62
CA PRO A 178 -6.55 -3.94 -20.01
C PRO A 178 -5.83 -4.87 -19.03
N ARG A 179 -4.95 -4.34 -18.17
CA ARG A 179 -4.26 -5.11 -17.13
C ARG A 179 -4.88 -4.81 -15.77
N GLN A 180 -5.07 -5.84 -14.95
CA GLN A 180 -5.59 -5.68 -13.60
C GLN A 180 -4.97 -6.67 -12.61
N ILE A 181 -4.85 -6.22 -11.36
CA ILE A 181 -4.57 -7.04 -10.19
C ILE A 181 -5.70 -6.73 -9.20
N ALA A 182 -6.57 -7.70 -8.95
CA ALA A 182 -7.78 -7.50 -8.17
C ALA A 182 -8.08 -8.72 -7.30
N GLY A 183 -8.53 -8.48 -6.07
CA GLY A 183 -8.78 -9.54 -5.11
C GLY A 183 -9.57 -9.06 -3.89
N VAL A 184 -10.27 -9.98 -3.24
CA VAL A 184 -11.02 -9.70 -2.01
C VAL A 184 -10.08 -9.76 -0.81
N ALA A 185 -10.12 -8.71 0.01
CA ALA A 185 -9.38 -8.65 1.27
C ALA A 185 -10.20 -9.29 2.39
N ARG A 186 -9.57 -10.19 3.15
CA ARG A 186 -10.19 -11.00 4.20
C ARG A 186 -9.41 -10.91 5.51
N THR A 187 -10.11 -11.06 6.63
CA THR A 187 -9.46 -11.33 7.92
C THR A 187 -8.85 -12.75 7.94
N ALA A 188 -8.01 -13.07 8.93
CA ALA A 188 -7.54 -14.43 9.16
C ALA A 188 -8.67 -15.47 9.29
N ALA A 189 -9.83 -15.08 9.86
CA ALA A 189 -11.01 -15.93 9.97
C ALA A 189 -11.84 -16.03 8.66
N GLY A 190 -11.33 -15.49 7.54
CA GLY A 190 -11.97 -15.56 6.24
C GLY A 190 -13.08 -14.53 5.97
N GLN A 191 -13.48 -13.70 6.93
CA GLN A 191 -14.48 -12.65 6.72
C GLN A 191 -14.01 -11.64 5.64
N PRO A 192 -14.78 -11.41 4.55
CA PRO A 192 -14.51 -10.32 3.61
C PRO A 192 -14.62 -8.96 4.30
N ILE A 193 -13.56 -8.17 4.23
CA ILE A 193 -13.49 -6.83 4.83
C ILE A 193 -13.31 -5.74 3.76
N GLY A 194 -13.11 -6.10 2.50
CA GLY A 194 -12.88 -5.14 1.44
C GLY A 194 -12.28 -5.81 0.23
N GLY A 195 -11.44 -5.08 -0.48
CA GLY A 195 -10.62 -5.64 -1.53
C GLY A 195 -9.90 -4.59 -2.32
N VAL A 196 -9.12 -5.04 -3.29
CA VAL A 196 -8.29 -4.20 -4.13
C VAL A 196 -8.66 -4.39 -5.58
N ARG A 197 -8.53 -3.33 -6.36
CA ARG A 197 -8.54 -3.35 -7.82
C ARG A 197 -7.55 -2.32 -8.33
N HIS A 198 -6.38 -2.80 -8.72
CA HIS A 198 -5.34 -2.05 -9.39
C HIS A 198 -5.45 -2.32 -10.88
N GLN A 199 -5.50 -1.28 -11.69
CA GLN A 199 -5.71 -1.39 -13.13
C GLN A 199 -4.68 -0.57 -13.87
N PHE A 200 -4.16 -1.07 -14.98
CA PHE A 200 -3.02 -0.47 -15.67
C PHE A 200 -3.28 -0.34 -17.16
N ARG A 201 -2.76 0.74 -17.75
CA ARG A 201 -2.75 0.98 -19.20
C ARG A 201 -1.50 1.71 -19.62
N ASN A 202 -1.03 1.43 -20.83
CA ASN A 202 0.02 2.24 -21.47
C ASN A 202 -0.55 3.58 -21.95
N LEU A 203 0.29 4.61 -21.93
CA LEU A 203 -0.08 5.95 -22.39
C LEU A 203 0.35 6.18 -23.86
N PRO A 204 -0.48 6.85 -24.68
CA PRO A 204 -0.11 7.25 -26.04
C PRO A 204 1.02 8.30 -26.00
N GLY A 205 2.27 7.86 -26.03
CA GLY A 205 3.45 8.71 -25.84
C GLY A 205 4.57 8.06 -25.02
N GLY A 206 4.33 6.87 -24.47
CA GLY A 206 5.25 6.17 -23.59
C GLY A 206 4.85 6.31 -22.12
N GLY A 207 5.38 5.41 -21.29
CA GLY A 207 4.94 5.30 -19.91
C GLY A 207 3.58 4.63 -19.75
N PHE A 208 3.07 4.67 -18.52
CA PHE A 208 1.82 4.03 -18.16
C PHE A 208 1.08 4.78 -17.05
N GLU A 209 -0.19 4.46 -16.90
CA GLU A 209 -1.01 4.91 -15.79
C GLU A 209 -1.51 3.72 -14.99
N SER A 210 -1.41 3.82 -13.67
CA SER A 210 -2.07 2.94 -12.72
C SER A 210 -3.30 3.62 -12.13
N TRP A 211 -4.41 2.89 -12.04
CA TRP A 211 -5.63 3.29 -11.36
C TRP A 211 -5.86 2.33 -10.20
N ASN A 212 -5.55 2.82 -9.00
CA ASN A 212 -5.45 2.00 -7.81
C ASN A 212 -6.64 2.30 -6.91
N THR A 213 -7.45 1.27 -6.64
CA THR A 213 -8.63 1.37 -5.77
C THR A 213 -8.58 0.33 -4.68
N VAL A 214 -8.78 0.79 -3.44
CA VAL A 214 -8.99 -0.06 -2.27
C VAL A 214 -10.38 0.20 -1.70
N GLU A 215 -11.14 -0.87 -1.50
CA GLU A 215 -12.47 -0.85 -0.91
C GLU A 215 -12.42 -1.18 0.56
N PHE A 216 -13.06 -0.34 1.37
CA PHE A 216 -13.25 -0.56 2.80
C PHE A 216 -14.72 -0.72 3.15
N PRO A 217 -15.08 -1.25 4.32
CA PRO A 217 -16.42 -1.13 4.85
C PRO A 217 -16.76 0.35 5.03
N SER A 218 -17.95 0.79 4.62
CA SER A 218 -18.34 2.21 4.63
C SER A 218 -18.14 2.93 5.98
N LEU A 219 -18.21 2.19 7.09
CA LEU A 219 -18.07 2.74 8.44
C LEU A 219 -16.63 3.08 8.86
N VAL A 220 -15.59 2.72 8.09
CA VAL A 220 -14.24 3.26 8.36
C VAL A 220 -14.18 4.78 8.13
N GLY A 221 -15.14 5.31 7.36
CA GLY A 221 -15.35 6.73 7.16
C GLY A 221 -14.46 7.38 6.10
N LYS A 222 -14.93 8.52 5.58
CA LYS A 222 -14.27 9.27 4.48
C LYS A 222 -12.87 9.76 4.83
N ARG A 223 -12.62 10.07 6.11
CA ARG A 223 -11.30 10.53 6.57
C ARG A 223 -10.24 9.45 6.40
N MET A 224 -10.55 8.21 6.78
CA MET A 224 -9.64 7.09 6.63
C MET A 224 -9.38 6.80 5.15
N ALA A 225 -10.44 6.71 4.34
CA ALA A 225 -10.30 6.53 2.89
C ALA A 225 -9.50 7.67 2.23
N GLY A 226 -9.71 8.92 2.62
CA GLY A 226 -8.97 10.06 2.10
C GLY A 226 -7.49 10.05 2.49
N ALA A 227 -7.17 9.62 3.72
CA ALA A 227 -5.79 9.48 4.17
C ALA A 227 -5.08 8.31 3.50
N HIS A 228 -5.79 7.21 3.23
CA HIS A 228 -5.25 6.05 2.53
C HIS A 228 -4.84 6.36 1.08
N ARG A 229 -5.43 7.36 0.42
CA ARG A 229 -4.96 7.83 -0.91
C ARG A 229 -3.50 8.29 -0.89
N TRP A 230 -3.03 8.89 0.18
CA TRP A 230 -1.62 9.30 0.31
C TRP A 230 -0.69 8.11 0.53
N HIS A 231 -1.17 7.10 1.24
CA HIS A 231 -0.46 5.82 1.41
C HIS A 231 -0.33 5.10 0.06
N LEU A 232 -1.42 4.98 -0.70
CA LEU A 232 -1.39 4.46 -2.08
C LEU A 232 -0.44 5.27 -2.97
N ALA A 233 -0.40 6.59 -2.83
CA ALA A 233 0.49 7.44 -3.64
C ALA A 233 1.97 7.17 -3.33
N CYS A 234 2.28 6.96 -2.04
CA CYS A 234 3.61 6.62 -1.57
C CYS A 234 4.05 5.24 -2.07
N GLU A 235 3.26 4.20 -1.80
CA GLU A 235 3.62 2.82 -2.15
C GLU A 235 3.73 2.63 -3.66
N PHE A 236 2.74 3.08 -4.45
CA PHE A 236 2.79 2.91 -5.89
C PHE A 236 3.90 3.75 -6.50
N GLY A 237 4.12 4.97 -6.00
CA GLY A 237 5.22 5.79 -6.48
C GLY A 237 6.59 5.13 -6.24
N ASN A 238 6.80 4.56 -5.04
CA ASN A 238 8.03 3.85 -4.71
C ASN A 238 8.15 2.54 -5.48
N TRP A 239 7.09 1.74 -5.61
CA TRP A 239 7.07 0.50 -6.39
C TRP A 239 7.42 0.71 -7.86
N ILE A 240 6.87 1.77 -8.48
CA ILE A 240 7.21 2.13 -9.86
C ILE A 240 8.71 2.45 -9.97
N GLU A 241 9.29 3.15 -8.99
CA GLU A 241 10.73 3.43 -8.95
C GLU A 241 11.57 2.17 -8.67
N PHE A 242 11.15 1.26 -7.80
CA PHE A 242 11.83 -0.03 -7.55
C PHE A 242 11.92 -0.85 -8.83
N GLN A 243 10.79 -1.02 -9.53
CA GLN A 243 10.72 -1.77 -10.79
C GLN A 243 11.63 -1.18 -11.86
N GLN A 244 11.64 0.15 -12.03
CA GLN A 244 12.40 0.80 -13.10
C GLN A 244 13.89 0.93 -12.81
N PHE A 245 14.28 1.00 -11.54
CA PHE A 245 15.68 1.14 -11.14
C PHE A 245 16.33 -0.19 -10.72
N GLY A 246 15.59 -1.32 -10.78
CA GLY A 246 16.10 -2.66 -10.53
C GLY A 246 16.58 -2.85 -9.09
N ARG A 247 15.74 -2.50 -8.12
CA ARG A 247 16.08 -2.48 -6.70
C ARG A 247 15.20 -3.36 -5.87
#